data_AF-A0A646HMM3-F1
#
_entry.id   AF-A0A646HMM3-F1
#
_cell.length_a   1.000
_cell.length_b   1.000
_cell.length_c   1.000
_cell.angle_alpha   90.00
_cell.angle_beta   90.00
_cell.angle_gamma   90.00
#
_symmetry.space_group_name_H-M   'P 1'
#
loop_
_entity.id
_entity.type
_entity.pdbx_description
1 polymer ?
#
loop_
_entity_poly.entity_id
_entity_poly.type
_entity_poly.pdbx_seq_one_letter_code
_entity_poly.pdbx_strand_id
1 'polypeptide(L)'
;MKTYLFETLNRYRRFSESLDAKAVLSNKAWIVFNDEGEKQVYIFQEDGTVLITTNGIGSVKTWKYIPANKSILINGEDNGFVMLRTAFVDENILAFQLDGTDRYAFMIDENNKALFAPKTLEELNTYLVDKLDKEKQKQIEQQNKDNELAEKAKQEANRERAEKIKAEIQIKYQDSKKTKAIIFGVLGFLLYVLAAAASSELRDWLGCVLSLIFAIASTCFSIYYYKQGEHVFEQKIKEYKDNNPDDPCIVYL
;
A
#
# COMPACT_ATOMS: atom_id res chain seq x y z
N MET A 1 18.69 -37.95 2.37
CA MET A 1 17.86 -36.92 1.72
C MET A 1 16.99 -36.23 2.78
N LYS A 2 17.57 -35.31 3.57
CA LYS A 2 16.90 -34.59 4.70
C LYS A 2 17.14 -33.06 4.68
N THR A 3 18.05 -32.59 3.82
CA THR A 3 18.52 -31.19 3.78
C THR A 3 17.51 -30.23 3.17
N TYR A 4 16.74 -30.65 2.15
CA TYR A 4 15.78 -29.79 1.45
C TYR A 4 14.61 -29.34 2.33
N LEU A 5 14.03 -30.25 3.13
CA LEU A 5 12.95 -29.91 4.06
C LEU A 5 13.43 -28.93 5.14
N PHE A 6 14.66 -29.11 5.62
CA PHE A 6 15.26 -28.22 6.61
C PHE A 6 15.46 -26.79 6.07
N GLU A 7 15.94 -26.64 4.82
CA GLU A 7 16.06 -25.33 4.19
C GLU A 7 14.69 -24.67 3.92
N THR A 8 13.68 -25.46 3.55
CA THR A 8 12.29 -24.98 3.41
C THR A 8 11.74 -24.50 4.75
N LEU A 9 11.94 -25.28 5.82
CA LEU A 9 11.54 -24.92 7.18
C LEU A 9 12.21 -23.66 7.70
N ASN A 10 13.53 -23.51 7.50
CA ASN A 10 14.25 -22.32 7.95
C ASN A 10 13.80 -21.04 7.24
N ARG A 11 13.45 -21.14 5.95
CA ARG A 11 12.85 -20.03 5.20
C ARG A 11 11.45 -19.71 5.72
N TYR A 12 10.66 -20.74 6.07
CA TYR A 12 9.31 -20.56 6.61
C TYR A 12 9.30 -19.97 8.02
N ARG A 13 10.19 -20.40 8.90
CA ARG A 13 10.24 -19.98 10.31
C ARG A 13 10.21 -18.45 10.46
N ARG A 14 10.87 -17.73 9.54
CA ARG A 14 10.90 -16.25 9.51
C ARG A 14 9.53 -15.62 9.26
N PHE A 15 8.59 -16.34 8.64
CA PHE A 15 7.24 -15.89 8.32
C PHE A 15 6.21 -16.26 9.39
N SER A 16 6.36 -17.41 10.07
CA SER A 16 5.41 -17.86 11.10
C SER A 16 5.60 -17.19 12.47
N GLU A 17 6.58 -16.29 12.63
CA GLU A 17 6.90 -15.62 13.90
C GLU A 17 5.77 -14.75 14.48
N SER A 18 4.72 -14.47 13.69
CA SER A 18 3.57 -13.63 14.04
C SER A 18 2.40 -14.37 14.70
N LEU A 19 2.40 -15.72 14.73
CA LEU A 19 1.28 -16.50 15.24
C LEU A 19 1.46 -16.84 16.73
N ASP A 20 0.44 -16.59 17.57
CA ASP A 20 0.47 -16.98 18.98
C ASP A 20 0.38 -18.50 19.11
N ALA A 21 1.54 -19.14 19.22
CA ALA A 21 1.67 -20.59 19.35
C ALA A 21 0.81 -21.14 20.50
N LYS A 22 0.65 -20.41 21.62
CA LYS A 22 -0.17 -20.89 22.75
C LYS A 22 -1.65 -20.96 22.36
N ALA A 23 -2.14 -19.94 21.64
CA ALA A 23 -3.52 -19.90 21.17
C ALA A 23 -3.80 -20.98 20.12
N VAL A 24 -2.83 -21.27 19.24
CA VAL A 24 -3.01 -22.29 18.20
C VAL A 24 -2.93 -23.71 18.75
N LEU A 25 -2.08 -23.94 19.75
CA LEU A 25 -1.90 -25.26 20.35
C LEU A 25 -3.11 -25.73 21.14
N SER A 26 -3.74 -24.80 21.87
CA SER A 26 -4.78 -25.11 22.84
C SER A 26 -6.08 -25.55 22.16
N ASN A 27 -6.75 -26.55 22.72
CA ASN A 27 -8.07 -27.04 22.30
C ASN A 27 -8.13 -27.67 20.89
N LYS A 28 -6.98 -28.08 20.34
CA LYS A 28 -6.91 -28.86 19.10
C LYS A 28 -6.25 -30.22 19.33
N ALA A 29 -6.68 -31.20 18.55
CA ALA A 29 -6.05 -32.51 18.50
C ALA A 29 -5.04 -32.54 17.35
N TRP A 30 -3.80 -32.86 17.68
CA TRP A 30 -2.65 -32.81 16.79
C TRP A 30 -2.13 -34.22 16.53
N ILE A 31 -2.23 -34.69 15.30
CA ILE A 31 -1.74 -36.01 14.89
C ILE A 31 -0.27 -35.89 14.50
N VAL A 32 0.61 -36.67 15.12
CA VAL A 32 2.03 -36.71 14.72
C VAL A 32 2.14 -37.34 13.34
N PHE A 33 2.84 -36.65 12.44
CA PHE A 33 3.24 -37.19 11.16
C PHE A 33 4.42 -38.13 11.37
N ASN A 34 4.19 -39.42 11.13
CA ASN A 34 5.20 -40.47 11.14
C ASN A 34 5.05 -41.38 9.91
N ASP A 35 6.11 -42.11 9.61
CA ASP A 35 6.17 -43.13 8.56
C ASP A 35 5.84 -44.55 9.08
N GLU A 36 5.64 -44.69 10.39
CA GLU A 36 5.46 -45.96 11.10
C GLU A 36 4.00 -46.47 11.08
N GLY A 37 3.05 -45.63 10.63
CA GLY A 37 1.64 -46.01 10.50
C GLY A 37 0.85 -46.03 11.81
N GLU A 38 1.50 -45.73 12.94
CA GLU A 38 0.84 -45.59 14.24
C GLU A 38 0.19 -44.21 14.36
N LYS A 39 -1.10 -44.18 14.74
CA LYS A 39 -1.79 -42.91 15.00
C LYS A 39 -1.42 -42.40 16.38
N GLN A 40 -0.49 -41.45 16.43
CA GLN A 40 -0.16 -40.73 17.66
C GLN A 40 -0.85 -39.36 17.68
N VAL A 41 -1.57 -39.04 18.75
CA VAL A 41 -2.34 -37.79 18.90
C VAL A 41 -1.95 -37.07 20.19
N TYR A 42 -1.77 -35.76 20.10
CA TYR A 42 -1.49 -34.85 21.20
C TYR A 42 -2.65 -33.85 21.33
N ILE A 43 -3.22 -33.72 22.52
CA ILE A 43 -4.28 -32.74 22.79
C ILE A 43 -3.79 -31.84 23.91
N PHE A 44 -3.43 -30.60 23.58
CA PHE A 44 -2.96 -29.61 24.54
C PHE A 44 -4.15 -28.87 25.15
N GLN A 45 -4.27 -28.93 26.47
CA GLN A 45 -5.34 -28.29 27.23
C GLN A 45 -4.82 -27.00 27.88
N GLU A 46 -5.70 -26.00 28.02
CA GLU A 46 -5.34 -24.69 28.58
C GLU A 46 -4.88 -24.74 30.05
N ASP A 47 -5.29 -25.77 30.78
CA ASP A 47 -4.93 -26.00 32.18
C ASP A 47 -3.48 -26.50 32.37
N GLY A 48 -2.73 -26.67 31.27
CA GLY A 48 -1.35 -27.16 31.29
C GLY A 48 -1.23 -28.67 31.25
N THR A 49 -2.30 -29.40 30.94
CA THR A 49 -2.24 -30.85 30.69
C THR A 49 -2.20 -31.17 29.20
N VAL A 50 -1.52 -32.25 28.84
CA VAL A 50 -1.45 -32.77 27.47
C VAL A 50 -1.80 -34.26 27.49
N LEU A 51 -2.81 -34.61 26.70
CA LEU A 51 -3.20 -36.00 26.48
C LEU A 51 -2.42 -36.53 25.30
N ILE A 52 -1.69 -37.63 25.50
CA ILE A 52 -0.90 -38.27 24.44
C ILE A 52 -1.46 -39.66 24.26
N THR A 53 -1.98 -39.97 23.07
CA THR A 53 -2.52 -41.30 22.74
C THR A 53 -1.79 -41.89 21.54
N THR A 54 -1.43 -43.17 21.61
CA THR A 54 -0.97 -43.98 20.48
C THR A 54 -2.00 -45.07 20.24
N ASN A 55 -2.64 -45.07 19.06
CA ASN A 55 -3.70 -46.01 18.68
C ASN A 55 -4.82 -46.16 19.75
N GLY A 56 -5.14 -45.06 20.43
CA GLY A 56 -6.19 -45.00 21.46
C GLY A 56 -5.75 -45.34 22.89
N ILE A 57 -4.52 -45.82 23.09
CA ILE A 57 -3.94 -46.02 24.42
C ILE A 57 -3.10 -44.80 24.77
N GLY A 58 -3.33 -44.19 25.94
CA GLY A 58 -2.70 -42.91 26.24
C GLY A 58 -2.25 -42.71 27.67
N SER A 59 -1.51 -41.61 27.85
CA SER A 59 -1.04 -41.11 29.13
C SER A 59 -1.32 -39.61 29.23
N VAL A 60 -1.48 -39.13 30.45
CA VAL A 60 -1.64 -37.70 30.74
C VAL A 60 -0.29 -37.16 31.19
N LYS A 61 0.18 -36.09 30.57
CA LYS A 61 1.39 -35.37 30.97
C LYS A 61 1.07 -33.90 31.20
N THR A 62 2.03 -33.16 31.77
CA THR A 62 1.93 -31.71 31.92
C THR A 62 2.79 -31.01 30.89
N TRP A 63 2.29 -29.91 30.35
CA TRP A 63 3.03 -29.04 29.44
C TRP A 63 3.00 -27.58 29.91
N LYS A 64 3.98 -26.80 29.45
CA LYS A 64 4.07 -25.36 29.75
C LYS A 64 4.65 -24.60 28.57
N TYR A 65 4.01 -23.49 28.21
CA TYR A 65 4.57 -22.55 27.24
C TYR A 65 5.60 -21.63 27.91
N ILE A 66 6.75 -21.43 27.25
CA ILE A 66 7.85 -20.57 27.65
C ILE A 66 8.01 -19.45 26.62
N PRO A 67 7.45 -18.26 26.88
CA PRO A 67 7.45 -17.15 25.93
C PRO A 67 8.86 -16.69 25.53
N ALA A 68 9.79 -16.67 26.50
CA ALA A 68 11.16 -16.19 26.31
C ALA A 68 11.91 -16.91 25.18
N ASN A 69 11.53 -18.16 24.89
CA ASN A 69 12.16 -18.97 23.85
C ASN A 69 11.16 -19.52 22.82
N LYS A 70 9.92 -19.01 22.84
CA LYS A 70 8.78 -19.49 22.02
C LYS A 70 8.67 -21.02 21.98
N SER A 71 8.91 -21.65 23.13
CA SER A 71 8.98 -23.11 23.26
C SER A 71 7.88 -23.65 24.17
N ILE A 72 7.56 -24.93 24.02
CA ILE A 72 6.84 -25.71 25.02
C ILE A 72 7.78 -26.65 25.74
N LEU A 73 7.47 -26.90 27.00
CA LEU A 73 8.04 -27.96 27.81
C LEU A 73 6.98 -29.04 27.99
N ILE A 74 7.35 -30.30 27.78
CA ILE A 74 6.53 -31.46 28.14
C ILE A 74 7.31 -32.27 29.17
N ASN A 75 6.73 -32.49 30.34
CA ASN A 75 7.38 -33.27 31.39
C ASN A 75 7.45 -34.76 30.98
N GLY A 76 8.60 -35.37 31.22
CA GLY A 76 8.85 -36.80 31.02
C GLY A 76 8.76 -37.58 32.33
N GLU A 77 9.25 -38.82 32.29
CA GLU A 77 9.46 -39.64 33.47
C GLU A 77 10.70 -39.17 34.23
N ASP A 78 10.78 -39.49 35.53
CA ASP A 78 11.95 -39.23 36.39
C ASP A 78 12.47 -37.78 36.40
N ASN A 79 11.57 -36.80 36.49
CA ASN A 79 11.89 -35.35 36.42
C ASN A 79 12.56 -34.88 35.13
N GLY A 80 12.60 -35.72 34.08
CA GLY A 80 13.02 -35.31 32.75
C GLY A 80 12.01 -34.36 32.11
N PHE A 81 12.44 -33.59 31.11
CA PHE A 81 11.55 -32.80 30.26
C PHE A 81 12.09 -32.71 28.83
N VAL A 82 11.18 -32.54 27.89
CA VAL A 82 11.51 -32.25 26.48
C VAL A 82 11.14 -30.81 26.20
N MET A 83 12.10 -30.04 25.69
CA MET A 83 11.86 -28.69 25.21
C MET A 83 11.70 -28.69 23.69
N LEU A 84 10.57 -28.17 23.22
CA LEU A 84 10.22 -28.10 21.81
C LEU A 84 10.01 -26.63 21.42
N ARG A 85 10.87 -26.11 20.54
CA ARG A 85 10.66 -24.77 19.97
C ARG A 85 9.63 -24.83 18.87
N THR A 86 8.72 -23.88 18.85
CA THR A 86 7.78 -23.74 17.74
C THR A 86 8.58 -23.32 16.50
N ALA A 87 8.64 -24.19 15.50
CA ALA A 87 9.37 -23.94 14.26
C ALA A 87 8.46 -23.43 13.15
N PHE A 88 7.25 -23.97 13.08
CA PHE A 88 6.25 -23.62 12.08
C PHE A 88 4.85 -23.83 12.63
N VAL A 89 3.94 -22.94 12.30
CA VAL A 89 2.52 -23.08 12.60
C VAL A 89 1.73 -22.48 11.44
N ASP A 90 0.77 -23.23 10.93
CA ASP A 90 -0.29 -22.72 10.07
C ASP A 90 -1.64 -23.36 10.45
N GLU A 91 -2.63 -23.23 9.56
CA GLU A 91 -3.98 -23.77 9.76
C GLU A 91 -4.05 -25.31 9.80
N ASN A 92 -3.07 -26.01 9.24
CA ASN A 92 -3.07 -27.45 9.01
C ASN A 92 -1.96 -28.18 9.76
N ILE A 93 -0.81 -27.54 9.90
CA ILE A 93 0.43 -28.15 10.34
C ILE A 93 1.06 -27.29 11.43
N LEU A 94 1.58 -28.00 12.40
CA LEU A 94 2.41 -27.51 13.47
C LEU A 94 3.73 -28.28 13.40
N ALA A 95 4.86 -27.57 13.36
CA ALA A 95 6.17 -28.20 13.48
C ALA A 95 6.89 -27.69 14.73
N PHE A 96 7.40 -28.64 15.50
CA PHE A 96 8.29 -28.41 16.62
C PHE A 96 9.70 -28.80 16.28
N GLN A 97 10.67 -27.98 16.67
CA GLN A 97 12.08 -28.33 16.69
C GLN A 97 12.44 -28.80 18.10
N LEU A 98 13.12 -29.94 18.22
CA LEU A 98 13.73 -30.33 19.48
C LEU A 98 14.87 -29.35 19.81
N ASP A 99 14.78 -28.69 20.97
CA ASP A 99 15.68 -27.59 21.34
C ASP A 99 17.16 -28.00 21.21
N GLY A 100 17.95 -27.14 20.58
CA GLY A 100 19.38 -27.38 20.33
C GLY A 100 19.71 -28.41 19.24
N THR A 101 18.74 -28.88 18.45
CA THR A 101 18.98 -29.91 17.40
C THR A 101 18.28 -29.57 16.08
N ASP A 102 18.69 -30.20 14.98
CA ASP A 102 18.00 -30.12 13.68
C ASP A 102 16.90 -31.18 13.52
N ARG A 103 16.35 -31.68 14.62
CA ARG A 103 15.24 -32.66 14.61
C ARG A 103 13.92 -31.94 14.74
N TYR A 104 13.01 -32.27 13.83
CA TYR A 104 11.67 -31.68 13.77
C TYR A 104 10.62 -32.76 13.93
N ALA A 105 9.58 -32.44 14.68
CA ALA A 105 8.34 -33.19 14.76
C ALA A 105 7.26 -32.39 14.05
N PHE A 106 6.58 -33.01 13.10
CA PHE A 106 5.45 -32.43 12.39
C PHE A 106 4.16 -33.01 12.96
N MET A 107 3.16 -32.15 13.10
CA MET A 107 1.84 -32.48 13.60
C MET A 107 0.80 -31.88 12.67
N ILE A 108 -0.29 -32.61 12.46
CA ILE A 108 -1.39 -32.24 11.56
C ILE A 108 -2.65 -32.07 12.40
N ASP A 109 -3.41 -31.00 12.15
CA ASP A 109 -4.71 -30.79 12.82
C ASP A 109 -5.67 -31.95 12.46
N GLU A 110 -6.12 -32.68 13.47
CA GLU A 110 -7.02 -33.82 13.29
C GLU A 110 -8.33 -33.42 12.61
N ASN A 111 -8.82 -32.20 12.87
CA ASN A 111 -10.05 -31.70 12.25
C ASN A 111 -9.90 -31.48 10.75
N ASN A 112 -8.67 -31.24 10.27
CA ASN A 112 -8.41 -31.00 8.86
C ASN A 112 -7.91 -32.23 8.10
N LYS A 113 -7.88 -33.41 8.76
CA LYS A 113 -7.42 -34.65 8.14
C LYS A 113 -8.18 -35.03 6.86
N ALA A 114 -9.46 -34.63 6.74
CA ALA A 114 -10.26 -34.93 5.57
C ALA A 114 -9.79 -34.20 4.29
N LEU A 115 -9.22 -33.00 4.44
CA LEU A 115 -8.74 -32.18 3.32
C LEU A 115 -7.21 -32.23 3.20
N PHE A 116 -6.52 -32.51 4.30
CA PHE A 116 -5.06 -32.50 4.37
C PHE A 116 -4.54 -33.68 5.21
N ALA A 117 -4.08 -34.72 4.53
CA ALA A 117 -3.46 -35.90 5.15
C ALA A 117 -2.26 -36.37 4.30
N PRO A 118 -1.13 -35.65 4.34
CA PRO A 118 0.08 -36.06 3.62
C PRO A 118 0.50 -37.44 4.12
N LYS A 119 0.80 -38.33 3.18
CA LYS A 119 1.26 -39.71 3.46
C LYS A 119 2.77 -39.84 3.43
N THR A 120 3.44 -38.92 2.74
CA THR A 120 4.88 -38.97 2.52
C THR A 120 5.52 -37.64 2.87
N LEU A 121 6.82 -37.67 3.19
CA LEU A 121 7.61 -36.47 3.43
C LEU A 121 7.64 -35.55 2.21
N GLU A 122 7.54 -36.12 1.01
CA GLU A 122 7.53 -35.38 -0.26
C GLU A 122 6.23 -34.59 -0.45
N GLU A 123 5.08 -35.19 -0.13
CA GLU A 123 3.78 -34.49 -0.13
C GLU A 123 3.78 -33.34 0.87
N LEU A 124 4.31 -33.58 2.08
CA LEU A 124 4.47 -32.55 3.10
C LEU A 124 5.39 -31.41 2.62
N ASN A 125 6.53 -31.74 2.01
CA ASN A 125 7.46 -30.75 1.49
C ASN A 125 6.83 -29.92 0.35
N THR A 126 6.09 -30.57 -0.56
CA THR A 126 5.38 -29.89 -1.66
C THR A 126 4.39 -28.87 -1.11
N TYR A 127 3.61 -29.24 -0.09
CA TYR A 127 2.69 -28.32 0.57
C TYR A 127 3.41 -27.09 1.16
N LEU A 128 4.52 -27.30 1.86
CA LEU A 128 5.29 -26.21 2.47
C LEU A 128 5.88 -25.27 1.43
N VAL A 129 6.38 -25.79 0.31
CA VAL A 129 6.91 -24.99 -0.81
C VAL A 129 5.80 -24.17 -1.46
N ASP A 130 4.65 -24.76 -1.76
CA ASP A 130 3.50 -24.06 -2.34
C ASP A 130 3.02 -22.91 -1.43
N LYS A 131 2.95 -23.14 -0.11
CA LYS A 131 2.62 -22.09 0.85
C LYS A 131 3.66 -20.96 0.88
N LEU A 132 4.95 -21.28 0.83
CA LEU A 132 6.01 -20.25 0.75
C LEU A 132 5.88 -19.39 -0.49
N ASP A 133 5.65 -20.02 -1.64
CA ASP A 133 5.60 -19.30 -2.91
C ASP A 133 4.33 -18.45 -3.02
N LYS A 134 3.19 -18.93 -2.51
CA LYS A 134 1.97 -18.11 -2.35
C LYS A 134 2.20 -16.90 -1.46
N GLU A 135 2.90 -17.05 -0.34
CA GLU A 135 3.14 -15.94 0.57
C GLU A 135 4.12 -14.90 -0.02
N LYS A 136 5.16 -15.35 -0.73
CA LYS A 136 6.03 -14.45 -1.51
C LYS A 136 5.26 -13.69 -2.58
N GLN A 137 4.37 -14.37 -3.30
CA GLN A 137 3.54 -13.72 -4.32
C GLN A 137 2.66 -12.62 -3.71
N LYS A 138 2.03 -12.86 -2.57
CA LYS A 138 1.27 -11.83 -1.85
C LYS A 138 2.13 -10.63 -1.44
N GLN A 139 3.35 -10.87 -0.96
CA GLN A 139 4.27 -9.76 -0.60
C GLN A 139 4.67 -8.93 -1.81
N ILE A 140 4.96 -9.58 -2.94
CA ILE A 140 5.27 -8.89 -4.20
C ILE A 140 4.06 -8.09 -4.68
N GLU A 141 2.86 -8.66 -4.62
CA GLU A 141 1.62 -7.97 -5.00
C GLU A 141 1.36 -6.76 -4.11
N GLN A 142 1.54 -6.90 -2.80
CA GLN A 142 1.38 -5.79 -1.85
C GLN A 142 2.42 -4.68 -2.12
N GLN A 143 3.68 -5.04 -2.31
CA GLN A 143 4.73 -4.08 -2.64
C GLN A 143 4.45 -3.34 -3.94
N ASN A 144 3.93 -4.03 -4.96
CA ASN A 144 3.53 -3.41 -6.22
C ASN A 144 2.37 -2.42 -6.03
N LYS A 145 1.36 -2.77 -5.23
CA LYS A 145 0.26 -1.86 -4.88
C LYS A 145 0.75 -0.62 -4.14
N ASP A 146 1.65 -0.80 -3.17
CA ASP A 146 2.23 0.30 -2.39
C ASP A 146 3.08 1.22 -3.28
N ASN A 147 3.86 0.64 -4.20
CA ASN A 147 4.63 1.39 -5.20
C ASN A 147 3.72 2.18 -6.16
N GLU A 148 2.66 1.57 -6.67
CA GLU A 148 1.68 2.23 -7.54
C GLU A 148 1.00 3.40 -6.81
N LEU A 149 0.63 3.21 -5.55
CA LEU A 149 0.05 4.25 -4.71
C LEU A 149 1.04 5.40 -4.47
N ALA A 150 2.30 5.07 -4.18
CA ALA A 150 3.36 6.05 -3.99
C ALA A 150 3.66 6.85 -5.27
N GLU A 151 3.63 6.21 -6.45
CA GLU A 151 3.77 6.89 -7.74
C GLU A 151 2.59 7.83 -8.02
N LYS A 152 1.35 7.40 -7.78
CA LYS A 152 0.17 8.25 -7.91
C LYS A 152 0.24 9.46 -6.99
N ALA A 153 0.62 9.27 -5.73
CA ALA A 153 0.80 10.37 -4.77
C ALA A 153 1.90 11.36 -5.22
N LYS A 154 3.00 10.87 -5.79
CA LYS A 154 4.05 11.74 -6.38
C LYS A 154 3.52 12.52 -7.58
N GLN A 155 2.77 11.88 -8.47
CA GLN A 155 2.15 12.54 -9.63
C GLN A 155 1.16 13.63 -9.20
N GLU A 156 0.32 13.35 -8.21
CA GLU A 156 -0.64 14.32 -7.66
C GLU A 156 0.07 15.50 -6.99
N ALA A 157 1.09 15.25 -6.16
CA ALA A 157 1.90 16.31 -5.57
C ALA A 157 2.61 17.18 -6.62
N ASN A 158 3.14 16.58 -7.69
CA ASN A 158 3.74 17.31 -8.80
C ASN A 158 2.71 18.15 -9.56
N ARG A 159 1.49 17.64 -9.75
CA ARG A 159 0.39 18.37 -10.37
C ARG A 159 -0.05 19.56 -9.52
N GLU A 160 -0.23 19.38 -8.21
CA GLU A 160 -0.55 20.48 -7.29
C GLU A 160 0.54 21.55 -7.28
N ARG A 161 1.81 21.14 -7.31
CA ARG A 161 2.94 22.06 -7.37
C ARG A 161 2.96 22.83 -8.70
N ALA A 162 2.69 22.16 -9.82
CA ALA A 162 2.54 22.84 -11.12
C ALA A 162 1.39 23.85 -11.13
N GLU A 163 0.24 23.52 -10.53
CA GLU A 163 -0.89 24.45 -10.39
C GLU A 163 -0.52 25.67 -9.55
N LYS A 164 0.23 25.50 -8.46
CA LYS A 164 0.76 26.62 -7.64
C LYS A 164 1.72 27.50 -8.44
N ILE A 165 2.68 26.90 -9.14
CA ILE A 165 3.62 27.65 -10.00
C ILE A 165 2.86 28.44 -11.08
N LYS A 166 1.87 27.81 -11.71
CA LYS A 166 1.03 28.43 -12.73
C LYS A 166 0.26 29.63 -12.16
N ALA A 167 -0.33 29.47 -10.98
CA ALA A 167 -1.04 30.55 -10.28
C ALA A 167 -0.11 31.71 -9.90
N GLU A 168 1.09 31.42 -9.40
CA GLU A 168 2.09 32.44 -9.06
C GLU A 168 2.53 33.25 -10.28
N ILE A 169 2.80 32.59 -11.41
CA ILE A 169 3.17 33.25 -12.67
C ILE A 169 2.00 34.10 -13.19
N GLN A 170 0.77 33.57 -13.12
CA GLN A 170 -0.43 34.29 -13.54
C GLN A 170 -0.62 35.59 -12.72
N ILE A 171 -0.58 35.49 -11.39
CA ILE A 171 -0.74 36.66 -10.50
C ILE A 171 0.36 37.69 -10.77
N LYS A 172 1.60 37.24 -10.91
CA LYS A 172 2.76 38.15 -11.03
C LYS A 172 2.84 38.86 -12.37
N TYR A 173 2.46 38.19 -13.47
CA TYR A 173 2.73 38.70 -14.82
C TYR A 173 1.49 38.92 -15.69
N GLN A 174 0.41 38.17 -15.47
CA GLN A 174 -0.80 38.22 -16.31
C GLN A 174 -1.90 39.09 -15.70
N ASP A 175 -2.14 39.01 -14.39
CA ASP A 175 -3.28 39.65 -13.74
C ASP A 175 -3.26 41.17 -13.85
N SER A 176 -2.08 41.80 -13.73
CA SER A 176 -1.96 43.25 -13.95
C SER A 176 -2.41 43.67 -15.35
N LYS A 177 -2.09 42.87 -16.38
CA LYS A 177 -2.45 43.16 -17.77
C LYS A 177 -3.93 42.86 -18.05
N LYS A 178 -4.46 41.77 -17.51
CA LYS A 178 -5.90 41.47 -17.53
C LYS A 178 -6.72 42.57 -16.84
N THR A 179 -6.25 43.07 -15.71
CA THR A 179 -6.88 44.19 -14.99
C THR A 179 -6.97 45.43 -15.88
N LYS A 180 -5.87 45.79 -16.58
CA LYS A 180 -5.89 46.88 -17.57
C LYS A 180 -6.87 46.60 -18.72
N ALA A 181 -6.87 45.38 -19.25
CA ALA A 181 -7.80 44.98 -20.31
C ALA A 181 -9.27 45.16 -19.90
N ILE A 182 -9.62 44.77 -18.66
CA ILE A 182 -10.97 44.94 -18.10
C ILE A 182 -11.31 46.42 -17.99
N ILE A 183 -10.41 47.26 -17.45
CA ILE A 183 -10.63 48.71 -17.31
C ILE A 183 -10.93 49.36 -18.67
N PHE A 184 -10.12 49.07 -19.69
CA PHE A 184 -10.34 49.59 -21.05
C PHE A 184 -11.60 49.01 -21.70
N GLY A 185 -11.96 47.77 -21.40
CA GLY A 185 -13.21 47.17 -21.90
C GLY A 185 -14.45 47.87 -21.33
N VAL A 186 -14.48 48.09 -20.01
CA VAL A 186 -15.55 48.81 -19.32
C VAL A 186 -15.64 50.26 -19.79
N LEU A 187 -14.49 50.95 -19.92
CA LEU A 187 -14.45 52.32 -20.44
C LEU A 187 -15.00 52.40 -21.86
N GLY A 188 -14.62 51.45 -22.74
CA GLY A 188 -15.12 51.39 -24.10
C GLY A 188 -16.64 51.19 -24.17
N PHE A 189 -17.17 50.31 -23.33
CA PHE A 189 -18.60 50.08 -23.20
C PHE A 189 -19.36 51.33 -22.73
N LEU A 190 -18.85 52.02 -21.69
CA LEU A 190 -19.45 53.24 -21.18
C LEU A 190 -19.50 54.35 -22.26
N LEU A 191 -18.41 54.54 -22.99
CA LEU A 191 -18.35 55.52 -24.08
C LEU A 191 -19.32 55.18 -25.23
N TYR A 192 -19.50 53.90 -25.52
CA TYR A 192 -20.47 53.44 -26.51
C TYR A 192 -21.92 53.75 -26.08
N VAL A 193 -22.26 53.47 -24.81
CA VAL A 193 -23.61 53.77 -24.26
C VAL A 193 -23.87 55.28 -24.27
N LEU A 194 -22.89 56.11 -23.90
CA LEU A 194 -23.00 57.57 -23.95
C LEU A 194 -23.21 58.08 -25.37
N ALA A 195 -22.49 57.52 -26.35
CA ALA A 195 -22.67 57.86 -27.77
C ALA A 195 -24.09 57.52 -28.24
N ALA A 196 -24.61 56.35 -27.86
CA ALA A 196 -25.96 55.91 -28.20
C ALA A 196 -27.02 56.84 -27.58
N ALA A 197 -26.88 57.21 -26.31
CA ALA A 197 -27.80 58.14 -25.64
C ALA A 197 -27.76 59.54 -26.29
N ALA A 198 -26.58 60.11 -26.53
CA ALA A 198 -26.42 61.42 -27.17
C ALA A 198 -26.95 61.47 -28.61
N SER A 199 -26.90 60.34 -29.33
CA SER A 199 -27.43 60.25 -30.70
C SER A 199 -28.96 60.39 -30.77
N SER A 200 -29.66 60.12 -29.66
CA SER A 200 -31.12 60.22 -29.58
C SER A 200 -31.64 61.64 -29.29
N GLU A 201 -30.80 62.53 -28.77
CA GLU A 201 -31.21 63.90 -28.35
C GLU A 201 -30.83 65.03 -29.34
N LEU A 202 -30.14 64.69 -30.44
CA LEU A 202 -29.80 65.54 -31.59
C LEU A 202 -29.38 66.99 -31.26
N ARG A 203 -28.11 67.20 -30.84
CA ARG A 203 -27.46 68.52 -30.98
C ARG A 203 -25.94 68.53 -31.23
N ASP A 204 -25.23 67.41 -31.12
CA ASP A 204 -23.78 67.38 -31.35
C ASP A 204 -23.31 66.09 -32.06
N TRP A 205 -23.42 66.08 -33.40
CA TRP A 205 -22.96 64.97 -34.25
C TRP A 205 -21.45 64.71 -34.09
N LEU A 206 -20.65 65.78 -33.92
CA LEU A 206 -19.22 65.70 -33.67
C LEU A 206 -18.92 64.96 -32.36
N GLY A 207 -19.65 65.26 -31.29
CA GLY A 207 -19.54 64.54 -30.01
C GLY A 207 -19.84 63.04 -30.12
N CYS A 208 -20.87 62.66 -30.88
CA CYS A 208 -21.22 61.25 -31.12
C CYS A 208 -20.13 60.50 -31.88
N VAL A 209 -19.60 61.09 -32.96
CA VAL A 209 -18.52 60.50 -33.78
C VAL A 209 -17.25 60.34 -32.95
N LEU A 210 -16.87 61.36 -32.18
CA LEU A 210 -15.71 61.30 -31.30
C LEU A 210 -15.87 60.20 -30.24
N SER A 211 -17.04 60.10 -29.60
CA SER A 211 -17.31 59.06 -28.59
C SER A 211 -17.23 57.64 -29.15
N LEU A 212 -17.72 57.42 -30.38
CA LEU A 212 -17.58 56.12 -31.07
C LEU A 212 -16.11 55.80 -31.38
N ILE A 213 -15.32 56.79 -31.84
CA ILE A 213 -13.88 56.60 -32.07
C ILE A 213 -13.17 56.21 -30.77
N PHE A 214 -13.46 56.90 -29.66
CA PHE A 214 -12.88 56.55 -28.36
C PHE A 214 -13.33 55.17 -27.87
N ALA A 215 -14.60 54.79 -28.09
CA ALA A 215 -15.10 53.46 -27.75
C ALA A 215 -14.36 52.35 -28.53
N ILE A 216 -14.15 52.54 -29.83
CA ILE A 216 -13.38 51.61 -30.68
C ILE A 216 -11.93 51.53 -30.20
N ALA A 217 -11.28 52.68 -29.98
CA ALA A 217 -9.89 52.71 -29.51
C ALA A 217 -9.74 51.99 -28.16
N SER A 218 -10.65 52.25 -27.21
CA SER A 218 -10.65 51.59 -25.90
C SER A 218 -10.85 50.08 -26.02
N THR A 219 -11.71 49.63 -26.92
CA THR A 219 -11.92 48.20 -27.21
C THR A 219 -10.65 47.56 -27.79
N CYS A 220 -9.97 48.25 -28.72
CA CYS A 220 -8.67 47.81 -29.25
C CYS A 220 -7.60 47.69 -28.15
N PHE A 221 -7.54 48.66 -27.23
CA PHE A 221 -6.63 48.59 -26.07
C PHE A 221 -6.97 47.44 -25.14
N SER A 222 -8.26 47.17 -24.91
CA SER A 222 -8.71 46.02 -24.12
C SER A 222 -8.20 44.70 -24.71
N ILE A 223 -8.42 44.48 -26.00
CA ILE A 223 -7.95 43.28 -26.71
C ILE A 223 -6.42 43.21 -26.70
N TYR A 224 -5.73 44.33 -26.90
CA TYR A 224 -4.27 44.40 -26.88
C TYR A 224 -3.70 43.94 -25.53
N TYR A 225 -4.18 44.51 -24.41
CA TYR A 225 -3.69 44.15 -23.09
C TYR A 225 -4.04 42.71 -22.71
N TYR A 226 -5.18 42.21 -23.15
CA TYR A 226 -5.55 40.80 -22.95
C TYR A 226 -4.53 39.86 -23.64
N LYS A 227 -4.29 40.06 -24.95
CA LYS A 227 -3.31 39.26 -25.71
C LYS A 227 -1.90 39.41 -25.17
N GLN A 228 -1.51 40.62 -24.76
CA GLN A 228 -0.21 40.87 -24.16
C GLN A 228 -0.03 40.17 -22.79
N GLY A 229 -1.13 39.99 -22.05
CA GLY A 229 -1.18 39.21 -20.82
C GLY A 229 -0.92 37.74 -21.07
N GLU A 230 -1.67 37.16 -22.01
CA GLU A 230 -1.55 35.76 -22.43
C GLU A 230 -0.15 35.43 -22.96
N HIS A 231 0.38 36.25 -23.88
CA HIS A 231 1.72 36.04 -24.43
C HIS A 231 2.82 36.05 -23.37
N VAL A 232 2.75 36.97 -22.39
CA VAL A 232 3.78 37.02 -21.33
C VAL A 232 3.63 35.87 -20.35
N PHE A 233 2.41 35.42 -20.09
CA PHE A 233 2.17 34.22 -19.29
C PHE A 233 2.81 32.99 -19.96
N GLU A 234 2.52 32.74 -21.24
CA GLU A 234 3.10 31.63 -21.99
C GLU A 234 4.63 31.70 -22.05
N GLN A 235 5.19 32.89 -22.29
CA GLN A 235 6.63 33.11 -22.31
C GLN A 235 7.27 32.79 -20.95
N LYS A 236 6.63 33.17 -19.84
CA LYS A 236 7.15 32.90 -18.50
C LYS A 236 7.01 31.44 -18.08
N ILE A 237 5.95 30.76 -18.52
CA ILE A 237 5.85 29.30 -18.38
C ILE A 237 6.99 28.62 -19.14
N LYS A 238 7.25 29.03 -20.38
CA LYS A 238 8.36 28.49 -21.18
C LYS A 238 9.71 28.73 -20.52
N GLU A 239 9.99 29.95 -20.07
CA GLU A 239 11.22 30.30 -19.35
C GLU A 239 11.39 29.47 -18.08
N TYR A 240 10.30 29.20 -17.34
CA TYR A 240 10.36 28.31 -16.18
C TYR A 240 10.77 26.88 -16.59
N LYS A 241 10.21 26.34 -17.67
CA LYS A 241 10.55 25.01 -18.17
C LYS A 241 12.02 24.92 -18.60
N ASP A 242 12.48 25.92 -19.35
CA ASP A 242 13.86 25.97 -19.86
C ASP A 242 14.89 26.10 -18.71
N ASN A 243 14.53 26.78 -17.61
CA ASN A 243 15.40 26.97 -16.45
C ASN A 243 15.41 25.78 -15.47
N ASN A 244 14.43 24.87 -15.54
CA ASN A 244 14.28 23.78 -14.59
C ASN A 244 14.10 22.41 -15.27
N PRO A 245 14.93 22.02 -16.26
CA PRO A 245 14.66 20.90 -17.16
C PRO A 245 14.43 19.55 -16.46
N ASP A 246 14.99 19.37 -15.25
CA ASP A 246 14.86 18.15 -14.46
C ASP A 246 13.69 18.18 -13.45
N ASP A 247 12.90 19.27 -13.39
CA ASP A 247 11.75 19.34 -12.48
C ASP A 247 10.57 18.50 -13.02
N PRO A 248 10.13 17.46 -12.29
CA PRO A 248 9.06 16.58 -12.74
C PRO A 248 7.70 17.29 -12.89
N CYS A 249 7.54 18.49 -12.32
CA CYS A 249 6.32 19.28 -12.44
C CYS A 249 6.14 19.88 -13.85
N ILE A 250 7.21 19.98 -14.66
CA ILE A 250 7.16 20.57 -16.01
C ILE A 250 6.15 19.89 -16.93
N VAL A 251 5.95 18.59 -16.77
CA VAL A 251 4.98 17.80 -17.56
C VAL A 251 3.56 18.32 -17.38
N TYR A 252 3.26 18.97 -16.25
CA TYR A 252 1.94 19.49 -15.89
C TYR A 252 1.79 21.01 -16.09
N LEU A 253 2.85 21.72 -16.44
CA LEU A 253 2.84 23.17 -16.75
C LEU A 253 2.46 23.45 -18.20
#